data_AF-A0A4Q2W0R2-F1
#
_entry.id   AF-A0A4Q2W0R2-F1
#
_cell.length_a   1.000
_cell.length_b   1.000
_cell.length_c   1.000
_cell.angle_alpha   90.00
_cell.angle_beta   90.00
_cell.angle_gamma   90.00
#
_symmetry.space_group_name_H-M   'P 1'
#
loop_
_entity.id
_entity.type
_entity.pdbx_description
1 polymer ?
#
loop_
_entity_poly.entity_id
_entity_poly.type
_entity_poly.pdbx_seq_one_letter_code
_entity_poly.pdbx_strand_id
1 'polypeptide(L)'
;MSGELARSTADKFKTFAACKGHQISETFTRVQPEIAAVKVWHSVGRTAEPPATPYLDRVARLCARVGLDRKTYIDLMALCDERDRSAHHPPPHFGNYLDQNGNVKWSKVHNACDRRKRYYRKLMRKGKFTQEQYALLRNVIGTWYKVYVSGWNADGTPILAKGVDKILDEYMKKLQKSDPSAPTIPDSPYEEGKWDDLL
;
A
#
# COMPACT_ATOMS: atom_id res chain seq x y z
N MET A 1 2.07 28.30 25.01
CA MET A 1 2.60 28.48 23.64
C MET A 1 1.65 29.39 22.88
N SER A 2 2.14 30.48 22.27
CA SER A 2 1.29 31.37 21.47
C SER A 2 0.78 30.64 20.22
N GLY A 3 -0.45 30.91 19.79
CA GLY A 3 -1.06 30.26 18.63
C GLY A 3 -0.26 30.42 17.33
N GLU A 4 0.54 31.48 17.24
CA GLU A 4 1.43 31.79 16.12
C GLU A 4 2.66 30.86 16.05
N LEU A 5 3.25 30.53 17.21
CA LEU A 5 4.36 29.57 17.28
C LEU A 5 3.89 28.15 16.93
N ALA A 6 2.68 27.77 17.33
CA ALA A 6 2.08 26.49 16.97
C ALA A 6 1.79 26.41 15.46
N ARG A 7 1.27 27.50 14.87
CA ARG A 7 0.94 27.57 13.44
C ARG A 7 2.20 27.57 12.55
N SER A 8 3.22 28.35 12.90
CA SER A 8 4.50 28.36 12.18
C SER A 8 5.26 27.02 12.30
N THR A 9 5.16 26.34 13.43
CA THR A 9 5.73 25.00 13.62
C THR A 9 4.99 23.96 12.77
N ALA A 10 3.66 23.99 12.73
CA ALA A 10 2.88 23.08 11.89
C ALA A 10 3.17 23.29 10.39
N ASP A 11 3.36 24.54 9.96
CA ASP A 11 3.64 24.88 8.56
C ASP A 11 5.00 24.34 8.08
N LYS A 12 5.99 24.26 8.97
CA LYS A 12 7.30 23.62 8.68
C LYS A 12 7.21 22.13 8.39
N PHE A 13 6.14 21.46 8.84
CA PHE A 13 5.92 20.03 8.64
C PHE A 13 4.82 19.70 7.63
N LYS A 14 4.28 20.70 6.89
CA LYS A 14 3.29 20.46 5.82
C LYS A 14 3.80 19.54 4.71
N THR A 15 5.10 19.53 4.45
CA THR A 15 5.78 18.61 3.51
C THR A 15 6.24 17.30 4.17
N PHE A 16 6.18 17.22 5.50
CA PHE A 16 6.60 16.07 6.30
C PHE A 16 5.54 14.96 6.18
N ALA A 17 5.99 13.74 5.88
CA ALA A 17 5.13 12.61 5.58
C ALA A 17 4.14 12.22 6.70
N ALA A 18 4.25 12.80 7.91
CA ALA A 18 3.25 12.62 8.97
C ALA A 18 1.97 13.47 8.78
N CYS A 19 2.02 14.57 8.00
CA CYS A 19 0.84 15.36 7.63
C CYS A 19 0.19 14.87 6.33
N LYS A 20 0.93 14.12 5.51
CA LYS A 20 0.34 13.28 4.47
C LYS A 20 -0.14 12.02 5.18
N GLY A 21 -1.42 11.94 5.52
CA GLY A 21 -1.97 10.72 6.09
C GLY A 21 -1.55 9.53 5.23
N HIS A 22 -0.57 8.76 5.69
CA HIS A 22 -0.27 7.47 5.09
C HIS A 22 -1.55 6.66 5.20
N GLN A 23 -1.96 6.03 4.11
CA GLN A 23 -3.05 5.08 4.18
C GLN A 23 -2.64 4.01 5.21
N ILE A 24 -3.59 3.57 6.03
CA ILE A 24 -3.33 2.64 7.13
C ILE A 24 -2.55 1.39 6.67
N SER A 25 -2.77 0.93 5.44
CA SER A 25 -1.99 -0.10 4.74
C SER A 25 -0.50 0.23 4.53
N GLU A 26 -0.15 1.46 4.20
CA GLU A 26 1.25 1.88 4.02
C GLU A 26 1.99 1.91 5.36
N THR A 27 1.34 2.40 6.43
CA THR A 27 1.88 2.33 7.78
C THR A 27 2.06 0.87 8.22
N PHE A 28 1.08 0.02 7.97
CA PHE A 28 1.16 -1.41 8.29
C PHE A 28 2.31 -2.10 7.56
N THR A 29 2.51 -1.81 6.27
CA THR A 29 3.61 -2.36 5.46
C THR A 29 4.99 -2.04 6.02
N ARG A 30 5.16 -0.87 6.64
CA ARG A 30 6.44 -0.44 7.26
C ARG A 30 6.66 -1.03 8.65
N VAL A 31 5.58 -1.29 9.39
CA VAL A 31 5.62 -1.85 10.76
C VAL A 31 5.87 -3.37 10.74
N GLN A 32 5.36 -4.09 9.74
CA GLN A 32 5.48 -5.55 9.66
C GLN A 32 6.92 -6.09 9.72
N PRO A 33 7.89 -5.55 8.95
CA PRO A 33 9.28 -6.00 9.02
C PRO A 33 9.91 -5.79 10.40
N GLU A 34 9.57 -4.71 11.09
CA GLU A 34 10.07 -4.42 12.44
C GLU A 34 9.52 -5.42 13.47
N ILE A 35 8.23 -5.76 13.42
CA ILE A 35 7.64 -6.80 14.27
C ILE A 35 8.33 -8.15 14.04
N ALA A 36 8.60 -8.50 12.78
CA ALA A 36 9.30 -9.73 12.44
C ALA A 36 10.72 -9.74 13.01
N ALA A 37 11.45 -8.63 12.88
CA ALA A 37 12.80 -8.49 13.44
C ALA A 37 12.82 -8.63 14.96
N VAL A 38 11.85 -8.02 15.67
CA VAL A 38 11.70 -8.16 17.14
C VAL A 38 11.43 -9.60 17.54
N LYS A 39 10.53 -10.30 16.84
CA LYS A 39 10.24 -11.72 17.12
C LYS A 39 11.46 -12.62 16.92
N VAL A 40 12.22 -12.38 15.86
CA VAL A 40 13.49 -13.10 15.61
C VAL A 40 14.49 -12.83 16.73
N TRP A 41 14.71 -11.55 17.08
CA TRP A 41 15.62 -11.17 18.16
C TRP A 41 15.23 -11.78 19.51
N HIS A 42 13.93 -11.83 19.82
CA HIS A 42 13.42 -12.47 21.03
C HIS A 42 13.66 -13.99 21.02
N SER A 43 13.45 -14.65 19.88
CA SER A 43 13.62 -16.10 19.75
C SER A 43 15.08 -16.57 19.90
N VAL A 44 16.06 -15.70 19.64
CA VAL A 44 17.50 -15.98 19.81
C VAL A 44 18.03 -15.60 21.20
N GLY A 45 17.13 -15.35 22.16
CA GLY A 45 17.48 -15.11 23.56
C GLY A 45 18.06 -13.73 23.85
N ARG A 46 17.76 -12.72 23.02
CA ARG A 46 18.20 -11.31 23.22
C ARG A 46 19.72 -11.13 23.31
N THR A 47 20.48 -12.05 22.71
CA THR A 47 21.96 -12.07 22.76
C THR A 47 22.63 -11.22 21.67
N ALA A 48 21.88 -10.85 20.62
CA ALA A 48 22.33 -9.99 19.52
C ALA A 48 21.94 -8.52 19.76
N GLU A 49 22.46 -7.62 18.92
CA GLU A 49 22.06 -6.20 18.94
C GLU A 49 20.54 -6.07 18.68
N PRO A 50 19.81 -5.26 19.45
CA PRO A 50 18.38 -5.08 19.28
C PRO A 50 18.06 -4.41 17.92
N PRO A 51 16.99 -4.84 17.24
CA PRO A 51 16.62 -4.24 15.96
C PRO A 51 16.15 -2.79 16.11
N ALA A 52 16.47 -1.97 15.11
CA ALA A 52 15.87 -0.65 14.93
C ALA A 52 14.35 -0.77 14.69
N THR A 53 13.56 0.00 15.44
CA THR A 53 12.07 -0.06 15.38
C THR A 53 11.40 1.32 15.27
N PRO A 54 11.91 2.25 14.42
CA PRO A 54 11.41 3.62 14.34
C PRO A 54 9.92 3.76 13.99
N TYR A 55 9.32 2.82 13.25
CA TYR A 55 7.90 2.85 12.94
C TYR A 55 7.03 2.36 14.11
N LEU A 56 7.42 1.26 14.76
CA LEU A 56 6.77 0.75 15.99
C LEU A 56 6.84 1.74 17.14
N ASP A 57 7.93 2.48 17.29
CA ASP A 57 8.09 3.51 18.32
C ASP A 57 7.12 4.69 18.11
N ARG A 58 6.85 5.04 16.85
CA ARG A 58 5.84 6.05 16.52
C ARG A 58 4.43 5.55 16.77
N VAL A 59 4.15 4.29 16.45
CA VAL A 59 2.88 3.65 16.79
C VAL A 59 2.68 3.65 18.31
N ALA A 60 3.70 3.32 19.09
CA ALA A 60 3.66 3.35 20.56
C ALA A 60 3.36 4.77 21.08
N ARG A 61 4.05 5.79 20.57
CA ARG A 61 3.80 7.20 20.94
C ARG A 61 2.38 7.66 20.59
N LEU A 62 1.88 7.25 19.42
CA LEU A 62 0.50 7.55 19.01
C LEU A 62 -0.49 6.91 19.98
N CYS A 63 -0.33 5.61 20.24
CA CYS A 63 -1.19 4.83 21.13
C CYS A 63 -1.21 5.42 22.55
N ALA A 64 -0.03 5.73 23.10
CA ALA A 64 0.10 6.38 24.41
C ALA A 64 -0.59 7.75 24.46
N ARG A 65 -0.50 8.56 23.40
CA ARG A 65 -1.15 9.87 23.33
C ARG A 65 -2.68 9.79 23.38
N VAL A 66 -3.26 8.72 22.82
CA VAL A 66 -4.72 8.57 22.70
C VAL A 66 -5.31 7.53 23.65
N GLY A 67 -4.49 6.93 24.52
CA GLY A 67 -4.91 5.92 25.48
C GLY A 67 -5.35 4.60 24.83
N LEU A 68 -4.75 4.22 23.70
CA LEU A 68 -5.00 2.94 23.04
C LEU A 68 -3.89 1.94 23.34
N ASP A 69 -4.25 0.66 23.41
CA ASP A 69 -3.28 -0.44 23.43
C ASP A 69 -2.60 -0.60 22.07
N ARG A 70 -1.27 -0.73 22.07
CA ARG A 70 -0.47 -0.77 20.84
C ARG A 70 -0.74 -2.02 20.03
N LYS A 71 -0.87 -3.17 20.69
CA LYS A 71 -1.20 -4.44 20.03
C LYS A 71 -2.57 -4.36 19.36
N THR A 72 -3.57 -3.86 20.07
CA THR A 72 -4.92 -3.64 19.55
C THR A 72 -4.92 -2.73 18.33
N TYR A 73 -4.14 -1.64 18.36
CA TYR A 73 -4.04 -0.74 17.22
C TYR A 73 -3.35 -1.40 16.00
N ILE A 74 -2.33 -2.24 16.23
CA ILE A 74 -1.68 -3.03 15.16
C ILE A 74 -2.65 -4.06 14.56
N ASP A 75 -3.43 -4.74 15.39
CA ASP A 75 -4.46 -5.68 14.92
C ASP A 75 -5.54 -4.95 14.08
N LEU A 76 -5.93 -3.75 14.48
CA LEU A 76 -6.82 -2.89 13.70
C LEU A 76 -6.19 -2.46 12.36
N MET A 77 -4.90 -2.11 12.35
CA MET A 77 -4.20 -1.81 11.09
C MET A 77 -4.20 -3.00 10.14
N ALA A 78 -4.00 -4.22 10.65
CA ALA A 78 -4.07 -5.45 9.86
C ALA A 78 -5.47 -5.69 9.26
N LEU A 79 -6.52 -5.50 10.07
CA LEU A 79 -7.91 -5.63 9.64
C LEU A 79 -8.30 -4.56 8.61
N CYS A 80 -7.88 -3.32 8.81
CA CYS A 80 -8.11 -2.25 7.85
C CYS A 80 -7.34 -2.49 6.54
N ASP A 81 -6.11 -3.00 6.59
CA ASP A 81 -5.37 -3.39 5.41
C ASP A 81 -6.04 -4.57 4.68
N GLU A 82 -6.55 -5.57 5.40
CA GLU A 82 -7.31 -6.68 4.80
C GLU A 82 -8.62 -6.18 4.17
N ARG A 83 -9.33 -5.26 4.84
CA ARG A 83 -10.51 -4.60 4.30
C ARG A 83 -10.16 -3.80 3.07
N ASP A 84 -9.10 -3.00 3.08
CA ASP A 84 -8.72 -2.16 1.95
C ASP A 84 -8.27 -3.02 0.77
N ARG A 85 -7.50 -4.09 1.03
CA ARG A 85 -7.25 -5.12 0.02
C ARG A 85 -8.57 -5.66 -0.52
N SER A 86 -9.51 -6.06 0.35
CA SER A 86 -10.78 -6.69 -0.02
C SER A 86 -11.77 -5.77 -0.77
N ALA A 87 -11.97 -4.55 -0.30
CA ALA A 87 -12.96 -3.57 -0.76
C ALA A 87 -12.40 -2.65 -1.85
N HIS A 88 -11.11 -2.31 -1.78
CA HIS A 88 -10.41 -1.50 -2.77
C HIS A 88 -9.52 -2.32 -3.69
N HIS A 89 -9.89 -3.57 -4.00
CA HIS A 89 -9.25 -4.38 -5.04
C HIS A 89 -9.35 -3.66 -6.40
N PRO A 90 -8.38 -2.82 -6.78
CA PRO A 90 -8.52 -2.04 -7.99
C PRO A 90 -8.35 -3.01 -9.17
N PRO A 91 -8.85 -2.65 -10.36
CA PRO A 91 -8.42 -3.31 -11.58
C PRO A 91 -6.88 -3.42 -11.60
N PRO A 92 -6.29 -4.51 -12.14
CA PRO A 92 -4.85 -4.71 -12.14
C PRO A 92 -4.09 -3.50 -12.67
N HIS A 93 -3.20 -2.89 -11.87
CA HIS A 93 -2.50 -1.68 -12.28
C HIS A 93 -1.51 -1.97 -13.42
N PHE A 94 -1.60 -1.24 -14.55
CA PHE A 94 -0.76 -1.49 -15.74
C PHE A 94 0.75 -1.32 -15.47
N GLY A 95 1.12 -0.45 -14.53
CA GLY A 95 2.51 -0.22 -14.13
C GLY A 95 3.22 -1.44 -13.56
N ASN A 96 2.48 -2.46 -13.09
CA ASN A 96 3.05 -3.73 -12.63
C ASN A 96 3.47 -4.67 -13.78
N TYR A 97 3.24 -4.25 -15.03
CA TYR A 97 3.45 -5.05 -16.23
C TYR A 97 4.36 -4.34 -17.25
N LEU A 98 5.19 -3.41 -16.78
CA LEU A 98 6.24 -2.80 -17.58
C LEU A 98 7.33 -3.83 -17.92
N ASP A 99 7.88 -3.74 -19.12
CA ASP A 99 9.10 -4.43 -19.51
C ASP A 99 10.35 -3.64 -19.11
N GLN A 100 11.53 -4.18 -19.44
CA GLN A 100 12.82 -3.55 -19.12
C GLN A 100 13.02 -2.19 -19.81
N ASN A 101 12.26 -1.92 -20.87
CA ASN A 101 12.31 -0.68 -21.65
C ASN A 101 11.20 0.29 -21.23
N GLY A 102 10.40 -0.03 -20.20
CA GLY A 102 9.28 0.79 -19.76
C GLY A 102 8.02 0.67 -20.62
N ASN A 103 7.92 -0.32 -21.51
CA ASN A 103 6.70 -0.58 -22.28
C ASN A 103 5.75 -1.49 -21.51
N VAL A 104 4.45 -1.19 -21.56
CA VAL A 104 3.43 -2.01 -20.91
C VAL A 104 3.15 -3.29 -21.73
N LYS A 105 3.28 -4.46 -21.09
CA LYS A 105 2.84 -5.74 -21.68
C LYS A 105 1.32 -5.92 -21.55
N TRP A 106 0.56 -5.27 -22.42
CA TRP A 106 -0.92 -5.22 -22.37
C TRP A 106 -1.62 -6.59 -22.36
N SER A 107 -1.01 -7.62 -22.97
CA SER A 107 -1.53 -8.99 -22.94
C SER A 107 -1.47 -9.59 -21.53
N LYS A 108 -0.42 -9.27 -20.77
CA LYS A 108 -0.31 -9.66 -19.35
C LYS A 108 -1.32 -8.91 -18.48
N VAL A 109 -1.56 -7.62 -18.76
CA VAL A 109 -2.61 -6.83 -18.10
C VAL A 109 -3.99 -7.45 -18.35
N HIS A 110 -4.28 -7.85 -19.60
CA HIS A 110 -5.53 -8.54 -19.95
C HIS A 110 -5.69 -9.86 -19.17
N ASN A 111 -4.64 -10.69 -19.15
CA ASN A 111 -4.64 -11.95 -18.41
C ASN A 111 -4.84 -11.75 -16.90
N ALA A 112 -4.28 -10.69 -16.33
CA ALA A 112 -4.52 -10.32 -14.93
C ALA A 112 -5.97 -9.91 -14.68
N CYS A 113 -6.56 -9.13 -15.60
CA CYS A 113 -7.98 -8.76 -15.55
C CYS A 113 -8.88 -10.00 -15.55
N ASP A 114 -8.60 -10.96 -16.43
CA ASP A 114 -9.38 -12.19 -16.51
C ASP A 114 -9.21 -13.09 -15.28
N ARG A 115 -7.98 -13.17 -14.74
CA ARG A 115 -7.73 -13.85 -13.46
C ARG A 115 -8.56 -13.23 -12.34
N ARG A 116 -8.66 -11.89 -12.29
CA ARG A 116 -9.45 -11.18 -11.29
C ARG A 116 -10.96 -11.43 -11.47
N LYS A 117 -11.48 -11.39 -12.70
CA LYS A 117 -12.88 -11.76 -12.99
C LYS A 117 -13.20 -13.19 -12.54
N ARG A 118 -12.27 -14.14 -12.74
CA ARG A 118 -12.42 -15.52 -12.25
C ARG A 118 -12.42 -15.61 -10.72
N TYR A 119 -11.55 -14.84 -10.05
CA TYR A 119 -11.54 -14.75 -8.60
C TYR A 119 -12.87 -14.23 -8.06
N TYR A 120 -13.40 -13.14 -8.62
CA TYR A 120 -14.70 -12.62 -8.21
C TYR A 120 -15.85 -13.60 -8.45
N ARG A 121 -15.81 -14.36 -9.54
CA ARG A 121 -16.77 -15.45 -9.75
C ARG A 121 -16.73 -16.49 -8.63
N LYS A 122 -15.53 -16.83 -8.11
CA LYS A 122 -15.39 -17.76 -6.97
C LYS A 122 -15.97 -17.17 -5.69
N LEU A 123 -15.75 -15.87 -5.43
CA LEU A 123 -16.29 -15.20 -4.24
C LEU A 123 -17.83 -15.09 -4.27
N MET A 124 -18.41 -14.78 -5.42
CA MET A 124 -19.87 -14.81 -5.62
C MET A 124 -20.46 -16.19 -5.34
N ARG A 125 -19.83 -17.26 -5.87
CA ARG A 125 -20.25 -18.65 -5.60
C ARG A 125 -20.16 -19.04 -4.13
N LYS A 126 -19.34 -18.34 -3.33
CA LYS A 126 -19.23 -18.52 -1.87
C LYS A 126 -20.19 -17.63 -1.08
N GLY A 127 -21.11 -16.92 -1.74
CA GLY A 127 -22.06 -16.02 -1.10
C GLY A 127 -21.43 -14.72 -0.56
N LYS A 128 -20.20 -14.37 -0.96
CA LYS A 128 -19.53 -13.15 -0.47
C LYS A 128 -20.07 -11.87 -1.12
N PHE A 129 -20.75 -11.97 -2.24
CA PHE A 129 -21.50 -10.88 -2.89
C PHE A 129 -22.51 -11.45 -3.89
N THR A 130 -23.49 -10.60 -4.27
CA THR A 130 -24.60 -10.96 -5.16
C THR A 130 -24.17 -11.09 -6.62
N GLN A 131 -25.04 -11.67 -7.45
CA GLN A 131 -24.83 -11.75 -8.90
C GLN A 131 -24.72 -10.36 -9.55
N GLU A 132 -25.49 -9.38 -9.08
CA GLU A 132 -25.46 -8.00 -9.55
C GLU A 132 -24.15 -7.31 -9.20
N GLN A 133 -23.68 -7.48 -7.96
CA GLN A 133 -22.37 -6.98 -7.51
C GLN A 133 -21.23 -7.62 -8.32
N TYR A 134 -21.31 -8.93 -8.61
CA TYR A 134 -20.36 -9.59 -9.51
C TYR A 134 -20.37 -8.99 -10.93
N ALA A 135 -21.56 -8.75 -11.49
CA ALA A 135 -21.70 -8.16 -12.83
C ALA A 135 -21.08 -6.76 -12.88
N LEU A 136 -21.34 -5.93 -11.86
CA LEU A 136 -20.73 -4.60 -11.72
C LEU A 136 -19.21 -4.70 -11.67
N LEU A 137 -18.64 -5.54 -10.80
CA LEU A 137 -17.18 -5.72 -10.68
C LEU A 137 -16.54 -6.20 -11.99
N ARG A 138 -17.18 -7.12 -12.70
CA ARG A 138 -16.74 -7.58 -14.02
C ARG A 138 -16.75 -6.44 -15.04
N ASN A 139 -17.81 -5.64 -15.06
CA ASN A 139 -17.96 -4.51 -15.97
C ASN A 139 -16.93 -3.42 -15.67
N VAL A 140 -16.71 -3.07 -14.40
CA VAL A 140 -15.68 -2.11 -13.98
C VAL A 140 -14.30 -2.54 -14.47
N ILE A 141 -13.91 -3.81 -14.30
CA ILE A 141 -12.62 -4.32 -14.82
C ILE A 141 -12.55 -4.21 -16.34
N GLY A 142 -13.64 -4.56 -17.03
CA GLY A 142 -13.71 -4.49 -18.50
C GLY A 142 -13.60 -3.06 -19.03
N THR A 143 -14.37 -2.14 -18.45
CA THR A 143 -14.35 -0.71 -18.78
C THR A 143 -13.00 -0.10 -18.47
N TRP A 144 -12.42 -0.38 -17.30
CA TRP A 144 -11.09 0.08 -16.94
C TRP A 144 -10.05 -0.35 -17.97
N TYR A 145 -10.05 -1.62 -18.39
CA TYR A 145 -9.09 -2.10 -19.39
C TYR A 145 -9.28 -1.42 -20.76
N LYS A 146 -10.54 -1.18 -21.16
CA LYS A 146 -10.89 -0.50 -22.41
C LYS A 146 -10.46 0.97 -22.47
N VAL A 147 -10.26 1.63 -21.32
CA VAL A 147 -9.65 2.97 -21.29
C VAL A 147 -8.24 2.96 -21.87
N TYR A 148 -7.55 1.82 -21.85
CA TYR A 148 -6.19 1.67 -22.36
C TYR A 148 -6.10 0.95 -23.69
N VAL A 149 -6.88 -0.11 -23.88
CA VAL A 149 -6.83 -0.96 -25.09
C VAL A 149 -8.21 -1.02 -25.72
N SER A 150 -8.36 -0.41 -26.91
CA SER A 150 -9.62 -0.36 -27.64
C SER A 150 -9.86 -1.60 -28.52
N GLY A 151 -8.81 -2.35 -28.83
CA GLY A 151 -8.88 -3.56 -29.65
C GLY A 151 -7.53 -4.27 -29.77
N TRP A 152 -7.49 -5.28 -30.62
CA TRP A 152 -6.28 -6.04 -30.94
C TRP A 152 -6.17 -6.20 -32.45
N ASN A 153 -4.96 -6.03 -32.97
CA ASN A 153 -4.64 -6.34 -34.35
C ASN A 153 -4.55 -7.87 -34.54
N ALA A 154 -4.59 -8.31 -35.79
CA ALA A 154 -4.50 -9.73 -36.14
C ALA A 154 -3.16 -10.38 -35.72
N ASP A 155 -2.09 -9.59 -35.63
CA ASP A 155 -0.76 -10.02 -35.19
C ASP A 155 -0.63 -10.13 -33.65
N GLY A 156 -1.71 -9.85 -32.92
CA GLY A 156 -1.72 -9.88 -31.45
C GLY A 156 -1.14 -8.64 -30.78
N THR A 157 -0.87 -7.56 -31.53
CA THR A 157 -0.51 -6.26 -30.95
C THR A 157 -1.76 -5.50 -30.48
N PRO A 158 -1.69 -4.76 -29.37
CA PRO A 158 -2.84 -4.01 -28.85
C PRO A 158 -3.05 -2.73 -29.66
N ILE A 159 -4.31 -2.42 -29.96
CA ILE A 159 -4.73 -1.10 -30.44
C ILE A 159 -4.97 -0.24 -29.21
N LEU A 160 -4.10 0.75 -28.98
CA LEU A 160 -4.20 1.63 -27.83
C LEU A 160 -5.31 2.65 -28.00
N ALA A 161 -6.02 2.94 -26.91
CA ALA A 161 -7.01 4.01 -26.90
C ALA A 161 -6.32 5.38 -27.00
N LYS A 162 -7.04 6.36 -27.56
CA LYS A 162 -6.52 7.73 -27.73
C LYS A 162 -6.13 8.34 -26.37
N GLY A 163 -4.92 8.87 -26.27
CA GLY A 163 -4.42 9.56 -25.07
C GLY A 163 -3.68 8.67 -24.07
N VAL A 164 -3.58 7.36 -24.32
CA VAL A 164 -2.83 6.43 -23.46
C VAL A 164 -1.35 6.79 -23.39
N ASP A 165 -0.74 7.20 -24.48
CA ASP A 165 0.68 7.58 -24.51
C ASP A 165 0.99 8.70 -23.50
N LYS A 166 0.12 9.70 -23.40
CA LYS A 166 0.25 10.79 -22.41
C LYS A 166 0.15 10.26 -20.97
N ILE A 167 -0.74 9.30 -20.71
CA ILE A 167 -0.89 8.67 -19.39
C ILE A 167 0.38 7.90 -19.03
N LEU A 168 0.95 7.17 -19.99
CA LEU A 168 2.20 6.41 -19.81
C LEU A 168 3.37 7.36 -19.56
N ASP A 169 3.51 8.44 -20.33
CA ASP A 169 4.54 9.45 -20.15
C ASP A 169 4.49 10.11 -18.77
N GLU A 170 3.30 10.50 -18.32
CA GLU A 170 3.10 11.08 -16.99
C GLU A 170 3.44 10.09 -15.87
N TYR A 171 3.09 8.81 -16.06
CA TYR A 171 3.43 7.75 -15.11
C TYR A 171 4.95 7.54 -15.02
N MET A 172 5.64 7.47 -16.15
CA MET A 172 7.11 7.32 -16.19
C MET A 172 7.82 8.53 -15.56
N LYS A 173 7.33 9.75 -15.81
CA LYS A 173 7.84 10.97 -15.15
C LYS A 173 7.66 10.93 -13.62
N LYS A 174 6.57 10.35 -13.12
CA LYS A 174 6.35 10.18 -11.67
C LYS A 174 7.29 9.13 -11.08
N LEU A 175 7.50 8.00 -11.77
CA LEU A 175 8.47 6.98 -11.34
C LEU A 175 9.89 7.55 -11.26
N GLN A 176 10.29 8.40 -12.20
CA GLN A 176 11.61 9.05 -12.17
C GLN A 176 11.73 10.12 -11.07
N LYS A 177 10.61 10.66 -10.58
CA LYS A 177 10.54 11.70 -9.54
C LYS A 177 10.32 11.17 -8.13
N SER A 178 10.19 9.86 -7.92
CA SER A 178 10.12 9.32 -6.56
C SER A 178 11.48 9.49 -5.90
N ASP A 179 11.63 10.62 -5.20
CA ASP A 179 12.79 10.96 -4.39
C ASP A 179 13.09 9.81 -3.40
N PRO A 180 14.25 9.13 -3.50
CA PRO A 180 14.60 8.02 -2.62
C PRO A 180 14.83 8.45 -1.17
N SER A 181 15.01 9.76 -0.92
CA SER A 181 15.38 10.28 0.37
C SER A 181 14.15 10.62 1.22
N ALA A 182 13.33 9.61 1.53
CA ALA A 182 12.46 9.75 2.70
C ALA A 182 13.38 10.05 3.90
N PRO A 183 13.12 11.12 4.68
CA PRO A 183 13.98 11.47 5.81
C PRO A 183 14.16 10.26 6.73
N THR A 184 15.41 9.87 6.96
CA THR A 184 15.75 8.76 7.86
C THR A 184 15.25 9.10 9.25
N ILE A 185 14.40 8.23 9.79
CA ILE A 185 13.90 8.39 11.15
C ILE A 185 15.02 7.91 12.08
N PRO A 186 15.48 8.73 13.05
CA PRO A 186 16.48 8.28 14.00
C PRO A 186 15.94 7.13 14.85
N ASP A 187 16.80 6.14 15.08
CA ASP A 187 16.48 4.97 15.91
C ASP A 187 16.30 5.40 17.37
N SER A 188 15.29 4.84 18.03
CA SER A 188 15.17 4.95 19.47
C SER A 188 15.82 3.72 20.10
N PRO A 189 16.67 3.88 21.13
CA PRO A 189 17.33 2.76 21.79
C PRO A 189 16.30 1.77 22.37
N TYR A 190 16.77 0.54 22.60
CA TYR A 190 16.02 -0.47 23.33
C TYR A 190 16.02 -0.16 24.83
N GLU A 191 14.88 -0.38 25.48
CA GLU A 191 14.70 -0.33 26.93
C GLU A 191 13.94 -1.59 27.35
N GLU A 192 14.18 -2.08 28.58
CA GLU A 192 13.49 -3.27 29.07
C GLU A 192 11.96 -3.06 29.09
N GLY A 193 11.22 -4.08 28.62
CA GLY A 193 9.75 -4.01 28.49
C GLY A 193 9.24 -3.29 27.23
N LYS A 194 10.11 -2.73 26.39
CA LYS A 194 9.74 -1.95 25.19
C LYS A 194 8.82 -2.68 24.21
N TRP A 195 8.83 -4.00 24.15
CA TRP A 195 8.09 -4.81 23.16
C TRP A 195 7.24 -5.95 23.75
N ASP A 196 7.05 -5.99 25.07
CA ASP A 196 6.41 -7.12 25.75
C ASP A 196 4.96 -7.35 25.34
N ASP A 197 4.24 -6.31 24.95
CA ASP A 197 2.88 -6.35 24.39
C ASP A 197 2.79 -6.96 22.98
N LEU A 198 3.92 -7.15 22.29
CA LEU A 198 3.98 -7.65 20.91
C LEU A 198 4.43 -9.13 20.81
N LEU A 199 4.91 -9.69 21.91
CA LEU A 199 5.53 -11.02 22.01
C LEU A 199 4.59 -12.03 22.69
#